data_AF-A0A518KAW2-F1
#
_entry.id   AF-A0A518KAW2-F1
#
_cell.length_a   1.000
_cell.length_b   1.000
_cell.length_c   1.000
_cell.angle_alpha   90.00
_cell.angle_beta   90.00
_cell.angle_gamma   90.00
#
_symmetry.space_group_name_H-M   'P 1'
#
loop_
_entity.id
_entity.type
_entity.pdbx_description
1 polymer ?
#
loop_
_entity_poly.entity_id
_entity_poly.type
_entity_poly.pdbx_seq_one_letter_code
_entity_poly.pdbx_strand_id
1 'polypeptide(L)'
;MLRARSIAWFTLLAAVGCGPSTRMPNLFDPGNAATQQYNAIRHDPYPMNDVGPEIVGGRPREYAQPVPEARRGWYKQQTVAPPR
;
A
#
# COMPACT_ATOMS: atom_id res chain seq x y z
N MET A 1 -13.66 -3.16 -40.53
CA MET A 1 -12.22 -2.99 -40.23
C MET A 1 -11.89 -1.70 -39.47
N LEU A 2 -12.48 -0.55 -39.79
CA LEU A 2 -12.20 0.73 -39.09
C LEU A 2 -12.48 0.70 -37.57
N ARG A 3 -13.58 0.07 -37.13
CA ARG A 3 -13.96 0.01 -35.70
C ARG A 3 -12.96 -0.74 -34.81
N ALA A 4 -12.37 -1.82 -35.32
CA ALA A 4 -11.37 -2.60 -34.58
C ALA A 4 -10.06 -1.81 -34.38
N ARG A 5 -9.69 -0.95 -35.34
CA ARG A 5 -8.52 -0.08 -35.24
C ARG A 5 -8.73 1.00 -34.19
N SER A 6 -9.91 1.61 -34.14
CA SER A 6 -10.25 2.62 -33.14
C SER A 6 -10.19 2.06 -31.71
N ILE A 7 -10.68 0.84 -31.49
CA ILE A 7 -10.61 0.18 -30.18
C ILE A 7 -9.15 -0.08 -29.78
N ALA A 8 -8.34 -0.61 -30.70
CA ALA A 8 -6.92 -0.88 -30.45
C ALA A 8 -6.11 0.38 -30.10
N TRP A 9 -6.41 1.51 -30.74
CA TRP A 9 -5.77 2.80 -30.40
C TRP A 9 -6.18 3.30 -29.02
N PHE A 10 -7.46 3.17 -28.66
CA PHE A 10 -7.97 3.62 -27.37
C PHE A 10 -7.37 2.81 -26.20
N THR A 11 -7.23 1.49 -26.36
CA THR A 11 -6.56 0.65 -25.36
C THR A 11 -5.07 0.94 -25.24
N LEU A 12 -4.38 1.25 -26.34
CA LEU A 12 -2.96 1.61 -26.30
C LEU A 12 -2.72 2.92 -25.53
N LEU A 13 -3.59 3.92 -25.74
CA LEU A 13 -3.55 5.21 -25.04
C LEU A 13 -3.91 5.10 -23.55
N ALA A 14 -4.73 4.13 -23.16
CA ALA A 14 -5.04 3.88 -21.75
C ALA A 14 -3.88 3.22 -20.99
N ALA A 15 -2.93 2.58 -21.68
CA ALA A 15 -1.83 1.83 -21.06
C ALA A 15 -0.59 2.69 -20.71
N VAL A 16 -0.51 3.96 -21.15
CA VAL A 16 0.67 4.84 -20.94
C VAL A 16 0.70 5.57 -19.59
N GLY A 17 -0.16 5.21 -18.64
CA GLY A 17 -0.28 5.87 -17.32
C GLY A 17 0.77 5.49 -16.27
N CYS A 18 1.67 4.55 -16.54
CA CYS A 18 2.70 4.14 -15.57
C CYS A 18 3.89 5.11 -15.59
N GLY A 19 3.93 6.04 -14.61
CA GLY A 19 5.04 6.98 -14.42
C GLY A 19 6.20 6.39 -13.59
N PRO A 20 7.38 7.03 -13.58
CA PRO A 20 8.57 6.56 -12.85
C PRO A 20 8.38 6.53 -11.32
N SER A 21 7.36 7.22 -10.79
CA SER A 21 6.96 7.19 -9.38
C SER A 21 6.06 6.00 -9.02
N THR A 22 5.56 5.25 -10.01
CA THR A 22 4.67 4.11 -9.80
C THR A 22 5.48 2.81 -9.81
N ARG A 23 5.67 2.20 -8.64
CA ARG A 23 6.34 0.90 -8.52
C ARG A 23 5.31 -0.21 -8.72
N MET A 24 5.54 -1.09 -9.70
CA MET A 24 4.71 -2.28 -9.88
C MET A 24 4.95 -3.26 -8.73
N PRO A 25 3.90 -3.74 -8.04
CA PRO A 25 4.07 -4.77 -7.02
C PRO A 25 4.47 -6.08 -7.69
N ASN A 26 5.29 -6.87 -7.01
CA ASN A 26 5.55 -8.23 -7.45
C ASN A 26 4.32 -9.09 -7.09
N LEU A 27 3.59 -9.54 -8.12
CA LEU A 27 2.33 -10.27 -7.96
C LEU A 27 2.53 -11.74 -7.59
N PHE A 28 3.70 -12.31 -7.89
CA PHE A 28 3.98 -13.74 -7.70
C PHE A 28 4.97 -14.04 -6.58
N ASP A 29 5.77 -13.05 -6.19
CA ASP A 29 6.66 -13.13 -5.04
C ASP A 29 6.59 -11.82 -4.24
N PRO A 30 5.72 -11.74 -3.22
CA PRO A 30 5.56 -10.54 -2.40
C PRO A 30 6.79 -10.23 -1.52
N GLY A 31 7.83 -11.08 -1.55
CA GLY A 31 9.04 -10.93 -0.75
C GLY A 31 8.89 -11.47 0.67
N ASN A 32 9.94 -11.27 1.48
CA ASN A 32 9.95 -11.72 2.88
C ASN A 32 8.99 -10.88 3.76
N ALA A 33 8.76 -11.36 4.99
CA ALA A 33 7.85 -10.72 5.93
C ALA A 33 8.20 -9.23 6.21
N ALA A 34 9.49 -8.89 6.31
CA ALA A 34 9.92 -7.52 6.53
C ALA A 34 9.56 -6.60 5.36
N THR A 35 9.77 -7.05 4.12
CA THR A 35 9.39 -6.31 2.91
C THR A 35 7.88 -6.10 2.82
N GLN A 36 7.10 -7.15 3.08
CA GLN A 36 5.64 -7.07 3.06
C GLN A 36 5.13 -6.07 4.10
N GLN A 37 5.71 -6.12 5.30
CA GLN A 37 5.33 -5.25 6.38
C GLN A 37 5.72 -3.79 6.13
N TYR A 38 6.91 -3.55 5.59
CA TYR A 38 7.33 -2.21 5.17
C TYR A 38 6.31 -1.62 4.17
N ASN A 39 5.90 -2.40 3.17
CA ASN A 39 4.90 -1.97 2.21
C ASN A 39 3.54 -1.72 2.86
N ALA A 40 3.13 -2.58 3.81
CA ALA A 40 1.89 -2.38 4.56
C ALA A 40 1.90 -1.06 5.32
N ILE A 41 2.99 -0.72 6.01
CA ILE A 41 3.13 0.53 6.76
C ILE A 41 3.19 1.74 5.80
N ARG A 42 3.98 1.65 4.73
CA ARG A 42 4.18 2.74 3.77
C ARG A 42 2.90 3.13 3.03
N HIS A 43 2.02 2.18 2.78
CA HIS A 43 0.79 2.38 2.03
C HIS A 43 -0.46 2.42 2.92
N ASP A 44 -0.31 2.38 4.25
CA ASP A 44 -1.41 2.54 5.19
C ASP A 44 -1.87 4.02 5.22
N PRO A 45 -3.13 4.33 4.90
CA PRO A 45 -3.66 5.69 5.05
C PRO A 45 -3.77 6.14 6.53
N TYR A 46 -3.72 5.22 7.50
CA TYR A 46 -3.86 5.49 8.93
C TYR A 46 -2.60 5.08 9.71
N PRO A 47 -1.56 5.95 9.73
CA PRO A 47 -0.25 5.61 10.25
C PRO A 47 -0.33 5.23 11.73
N MET A 48 0.41 4.20 12.12
CA MET A 48 0.46 3.71 13.50
C MET A 48 1.23 4.69 14.40
N ASN A 49 0.82 4.77 15.66
CA ASN A 49 1.40 5.70 16.65
C ASN A 49 2.84 5.36 17.06
N ASP A 50 3.34 4.18 16.69
CA ASP A 50 4.69 3.66 16.99
C ASP A 50 5.70 3.94 15.85
N VAL A 51 5.24 4.42 14.70
CA VAL A 51 6.10 4.72 13.52
C VAL A 51 6.56 6.18 13.50
N GLY A 52 5.82 7.09 14.15
CA GLY A 52 6.11 8.52 14.16
C GLY A 52 5.30 9.28 15.21
N PRO A 53 5.35 10.63 15.19
CA PRO A 53 4.56 11.45 16.09
C PRO A 53 3.06 11.14 15.97
N GLU A 54 2.35 11.22 17.09
CA GLU A 54 0.91 10.99 17.10
C GLU A 54 0.19 12.00 16.19
N ILE A 55 -0.66 11.48 15.29
CA ILE A 55 -1.48 12.30 14.39
C ILE A 55 -2.92 12.34 14.93
N VAL A 56 -3.26 13.42 15.62
CA VAL A 56 -4.62 13.64 16.13
C VAL A 56 -5.52 14.15 15.01
N GLY A 57 -6.67 13.50 14.81
CA GLY A 57 -7.67 13.91 13.81
C GLY A 57 -7.38 13.49 12.35
N GLY A 58 -6.26 12.81 12.08
CA GLY A 58 -5.93 12.28 10.75
C GLY A 58 -6.71 11.02 10.35
N ARG A 59 -7.42 10.41 11.31
CA ARG A 59 -8.19 9.17 11.12
C ARG A 59 -9.70 9.46 11.18
N PRO A 60 -10.54 8.75 10.40
CA PRO A 60 -11.98 8.80 10.59
C PRO A 60 -12.36 8.38 12.00
N ARG A 61 -13.50 8.86 12.47
CA ARG A 61 -13.99 8.65 13.83
C ARG A 61 -14.01 7.18 14.23
N GLU A 62 -14.40 6.29 13.31
CA GLU A 62 -14.51 4.85 13.53
C GLU A 62 -13.14 4.14 13.62
N TYR A 63 -12.07 4.80 13.18
CA TYR A 63 -10.70 4.29 13.16
C TYR A 63 -9.74 5.13 14.02
N ALA A 64 -10.27 6.08 14.79
CA ALA A 64 -9.51 6.99 15.63
C ALA A 64 -8.61 6.24 16.63
N GLN A 65 -9.06 5.07 17.09
CA GLN A 65 -8.28 4.19 17.94
C GLN A 65 -7.73 3.02 17.11
N PRO A 66 -6.40 2.91 16.90
CA PRO A 66 -5.80 1.73 16.28
C PRO A 66 -6.03 0.47 17.12
N VAL A 67 -5.93 -0.69 16.46
CA VAL A 67 -5.91 -1.97 17.16
C VAL A 67 -4.76 -1.97 18.18
N PRO A 68 -5.03 -2.32 19.46
CA PRO A 68 -4.00 -2.38 20.50
C PRO A 68 -2.86 -3.30 20.09
N GLU A 69 -1.62 -2.91 20.39
CA GLU A 69 -0.39 -3.64 20.01
C GLU A 69 -0.45 -5.13 20.40
N ALA A 70 -0.93 -5.43 21.61
CA ALA A 70 -1.07 -6.80 22.11
C ALA A 70 -2.02 -7.68 21.27
N ARG A 71 -3.02 -7.09 20.60
CA ARG A 71 -3.91 -7.81 19.68
C ARG A 71 -3.41 -7.84 18.24
N ARG A 72 -2.40 -7.04 17.87
CA ARG A 72 -1.77 -7.10 16.54
C ARG A 72 -1.03 -8.42 16.31
N GLY A 73 -0.46 -9.03 17.36
CA GLY A 73 0.20 -10.33 17.23
C GLY A 73 -0.71 -11.50 16.87
N TRP A 74 -2.02 -11.37 17.14
CA TRP A 74 -3.06 -12.33 16.76
C TRP A 74 -3.48 -12.13 15.29
N TYR A 75 -3.17 -10.97 14.72
CA TYR A 75 -3.38 -10.54 13.33
C TYR A 75 -2.00 -10.38 12.65
N LYS A 76 -1.23 -11.47 12.52
CA LYS A 76 0.11 -11.54 11.85
C LYS A 76 0.84 -10.18 11.64
N GLN A 77 1.37 -9.67 12.75
CA GLN A 77 2.42 -8.66 12.95
C GLN A 77 2.69 -7.58 11.86
N GLN A 78 2.41 -6.32 12.23
CA GLN A 78 3.10 -5.11 11.77
C GLN A 78 4.11 -4.67 12.85
N THR A 79 5.34 -5.18 12.84
CA THR A 79 6.46 -4.62 13.61
C THR A 79 7.78 -4.91 12.93
N VAL A 80 8.60 -3.88 12.63
CA VAL A 80 10.08 -3.88 12.52
C VAL A 80 10.61 -2.88 11.45
N ALA A 81 11.70 -2.22 11.88
CA ALA A 81 12.57 -1.23 11.26
C ALA A 81 12.88 -1.37 9.75
N PRO A 82 13.27 -0.27 9.07
CA PRO A 82 13.61 -0.28 7.65
C PRO A 82 14.76 -1.26 7.35
N PRO A 83 14.71 -1.96 6.19
CA PRO A 83 15.86 -2.76 5.74
C PRO A 83 17.06 -1.83 5.48
N ARG A 84 18.26 -2.29 5.87
CA ARG A 84 19.53 -1.68 5.46
C ARG A 84 19.79 -1.93 3.99
#